data_AF-A0A2V3IYX0-F1
#
_entry.id   AF-A0A2V3IYX0-F1
#
_cell.length_a   1.000
_cell.length_b   1.000
_cell.length_c   1.000
_cell.angle_alpha   90.00
_cell.angle_beta   90.00
_cell.angle_gamma   90.00
#
_symmetry.space_group_name_H-M   'P 1'
#
loop_
_entity.id
_entity.type
_entity.pdbx_description
1 polymer ?
#
loop_
_entity_poly.entity_id
_entity_poly.type
_entity_poly.pdbx_seq_one_letter_code
_entity_poly.pdbx_strand_id
1 'polypeptide(L)'
;MDNEEEYASPFEPERIAASKPGSVRSYCVSPTNGRLEWIQAKIKRSHLNSGSALSDDIGNFLLAGDKNPFDKPALIIHQSLGGVGNEVYNAFLEGRSFDRETFDNEVESTVYYALKDRDDLSEALVTVKFIFRNDVVTRPYKLAYQVQLPNGDIIENELVNV
;
A
#
# COMPACT_ATOMS: atom_id res chain seq x y z
N MET A 1 -14.36 -21.26 18.90
CA MET A 1 -13.20 -21.38 17.98
C MET A 1 -13.80 -21.12 16.63
N ASP A 2 -13.89 -19.84 16.26
CA ASP A 2 -14.44 -19.45 14.97
C ASP A 2 -13.26 -19.39 14.01
N ASN A 3 -13.22 -20.35 13.08
CA ASN A 3 -12.39 -20.26 11.89
C ASN A 3 -13.02 -19.16 11.02
N GLU A 4 -12.61 -17.90 11.24
CA GLU A 4 -12.80 -16.85 10.24
C GLU A 4 -11.93 -17.24 9.04
N GLU A 5 -12.54 -17.88 8.05
CA GLU A 5 -11.90 -18.09 6.74
C GLU A 5 -11.57 -16.70 6.17
N GLU A 6 -10.28 -16.33 6.22
CA GLU A 6 -9.80 -15.08 5.65
C GLU A 6 -10.14 -15.06 4.15
N TYR A 7 -10.87 -14.03 3.72
CA TYR A 7 -11.27 -13.89 2.32
C TYR A 7 -10.03 -13.76 1.42
N ALA A 8 -9.79 -14.75 0.57
CA ALA A 8 -8.74 -14.71 -0.43
C ALA A 8 -9.23 -13.98 -1.70
N SER A 9 -8.56 -12.88 -2.06
CA SER A 9 -8.79 -12.08 -3.29
C SER A 9 -8.76 -12.97 -4.55
N PRO A 10 -9.84 -13.09 -5.34
CA PRO A 10 -9.91 -14.04 -6.46
C PRO A 10 -9.25 -13.62 -7.79
N PHE A 11 -8.65 -12.43 -7.93
CA PHE A 11 -8.37 -11.83 -9.24
C PHE A 11 -6.90 -11.58 -9.58
N GLU A 12 -6.61 -11.59 -10.90
CA GLU A 12 -5.31 -11.22 -11.46
C GLU A 12 -5.07 -9.70 -11.35
N PRO A 13 -3.82 -9.26 -11.09
CA PRO A 13 -3.48 -7.84 -11.01
C PRO A 13 -3.77 -7.08 -12.30
N GLU A 14 -4.35 -5.89 -12.16
CA GLU A 14 -4.21 -4.83 -13.15
C GLU A 14 -2.77 -4.31 -13.15
N ARG A 15 -2.11 -4.34 -14.31
CA ARG A 15 -0.76 -3.80 -14.49
C ARG A 15 -0.81 -2.35 -14.90
N ILE A 16 -0.04 -1.51 -14.23
CA ILE A 16 0.15 -0.12 -14.61
C ILE A 16 1.13 -0.06 -15.80
N ALA A 17 0.78 0.72 -16.82
CA ALA A 17 1.65 0.98 -17.95
C ALA A 17 2.97 1.63 -17.49
N ALA A 18 4.10 1.15 -17.99
CA ALA A 18 5.44 1.61 -17.59
C ALA A 18 5.72 3.10 -17.85
N SER A 19 4.87 3.79 -18.61
CA SER A 19 4.94 5.23 -18.86
C SER A 19 4.30 6.08 -17.78
N LYS A 20 3.52 5.50 -16.85
CA LYS A 20 2.98 6.25 -15.72
C LYS A 20 4.11 6.53 -14.72
N PRO A 21 4.25 7.79 -14.25
CA PRO A 21 5.22 8.13 -13.22
C PRO A 21 4.84 7.45 -11.89
N GLY A 22 5.84 7.10 -11.07
CA GLY A 22 5.62 6.50 -9.75
C GLY A 22 6.21 5.11 -9.61
N SER A 23 6.26 4.62 -8.36
CA SER A 23 6.80 3.29 -8.05
C SER A 23 5.76 2.17 -8.10
N VAL A 24 4.46 2.48 -8.15
CA VAL A 24 3.38 1.47 -8.23
C VAL A 24 3.41 0.77 -9.59
N ARG A 25 3.45 -0.57 -9.57
CA ARG A 25 3.57 -1.41 -10.77
C ARG A 25 2.27 -2.11 -11.13
N SER A 26 1.54 -2.57 -10.12
CA SER A 26 0.29 -3.29 -10.30
C SER A 26 -0.56 -3.21 -9.05
N TYR A 27 -1.86 -3.36 -9.22
CA TYR A 27 -2.82 -3.46 -8.14
C TYR A 27 -3.94 -4.41 -8.54
N CYS A 28 -4.75 -4.83 -7.59
CA CYS A 28 -5.96 -5.61 -7.84
C CYS A 28 -7.10 -4.99 -7.08
N VAL A 29 -8.25 -4.89 -7.75
CA VAL A 29 -9.47 -4.39 -7.16
C VAL A 29 -10.52 -5.49 -7.15
N SER A 30 -11.37 -5.49 -6.13
CA SER A 30 -12.51 -6.40 -6.05
C SER A 30 -13.48 -6.09 -7.20
N PRO A 31 -13.96 -7.08 -7.97
CA PRO A 31 -14.98 -6.84 -8.98
C PRO A 31 -16.35 -6.56 -8.36
N THR A 32 -16.55 -6.90 -7.09
CA THR A 32 -17.84 -6.77 -6.41
C THR A 32 -18.14 -5.31 -6.08
N ASN A 33 -17.14 -4.57 -5.60
CA ASN A 33 -17.32 -3.20 -5.11
C ASN A 33 -16.17 -2.24 -5.48
N GLY A 34 -15.19 -2.69 -6.27
CA GLY A 34 -14.08 -1.85 -6.74
C GLY A 34 -13.05 -1.49 -5.68
N ARG A 35 -13.13 -2.05 -4.45
CA ARG A 35 -12.14 -1.78 -3.39
C ARG A 35 -10.77 -2.35 -3.77
N LEU A 36 -9.70 -1.71 -3.33
CA LEU A 36 -8.34 -2.21 -3.50
C LEU A 36 -8.10 -3.44 -2.61
N GLU A 37 -7.69 -4.57 -3.21
CA GLU A 37 -7.38 -5.81 -2.48
C GLU A 37 -5.88 -6.02 -2.29
N TRP A 38 -5.07 -5.57 -3.25
CA TRP A 38 -3.62 -5.48 -3.06
C TRP A 38 -2.97 -4.51 -4.04
N ILE A 39 -1.77 -4.08 -3.71
CA ILE A 39 -0.91 -3.20 -4.51
C ILE A 39 0.53 -3.70 -4.42
N GLN A 40 1.27 -3.59 -5.53
CA GLN A 40 2.71 -3.82 -5.56
C GLN A 40 3.42 -2.62 -6.17
N ALA A 41 4.47 -2.19 -5.49
CA ALA A 41 5.40 -1.20 -5.95
C ALA A 41 6.79 -1.80 -6.19
N LYS A 42 7.43 -1.30 -7.23
CA LYS A 42 8.82 -1.57 -7.57
C LYS A 42 9.59 -0.27 -7.38
N ILE A 43 10.37 -0.23 -6.30
CA ILE A 43 11.03 0.99 -5.86
C ILE A 43 12.50 0.89 -6.26
N LYS A 44 12.98 1.93 -6.93
CA LYS A 44 14.37 2.11 -7.34
C LYS A 44 14.90 3.38 -6.69
N ARG A 45 16.22 3.55 -6.68
CA ARG A 45 16.83 4.81 -6.24
C ARG A 45 16.24 6.05 -6.93
N SER A 46 15.98 5.97 -8.23
CA SER A 46 15.41 7.07 -9.01
C SER A 46 14.00 7.48 -8.57
N HIS A 47 13.30 6.63 -7.80
CA HIS A 47 11.97 6.94 -7.26
C HIS A 47 12.06 7.62 -5.89
N LEU A 48 13.21 7.57 -5.22
CA LEU A 48 13.32 8.12 -3.86
C LEU A 48 13.12 9.64 -3.90
N ASN A 49 12.22 10.12 -3.04
CA ASN A 49 11.81 11.52 -2.93
C ASN A 49 11.23 12.14 -4.22
N SER A 50 10.85 11.34 -5.21
CA SER A 50 10.19 11.81 -6.43
C SER A 50 8.66 11.76 -6.36
N GLY A 51 8.11 11.27 -5.25
CA GLY A 51 6.68 11.14 -5.04
C GLY A 51 6.00 12.46 -4.72
N SER A 52 4.70 12.39 -4.44
CA SER A 52 3.90 13.56 -4.05
C SER A 52 3.01 13.24 -2.86
N ALA A 53 2.78 14.25 -2.02
CA ALA A 53 1.86 14.14 -0.89
C ALA A 53 0.44 13.80 -1.37
N LEU A 54 -0.33 13.13 -0.51
CA LEU A 54 -1.72 12.81 -0.75
C LEU A 54 -2.50 14.09 -1.08
N SER A 55 -3.22 14.09 -2.20
CA SER A 55 -4.01 15.25 -2.60
C SER A 55 -5.31 15.33 -1.80
N ASP A 56 -5.78 16.55 -1.57
CA ASP A 56 -7.05 16.82 -0.88
C ASP A 56 -8.22 16.12 -1.57
N ASP A 57 -8.22 16.06 -2.91
CA ASP A 57 -9.27 15.39 -3.68
C ASP A 57 -9.35 13.89 -3.38
N ILE A 58 -8.21 13.20 -3.31
CA ILE A 58 -8.17 11.76 -2.95
C ILE A 58 -8.52 11.58 -1.48
N GLY A 59 -8.03 12.45 -0.59
CA GLY A 59 -8.39 12.40 0.83
C GLY A 59 -9.89 12.56 1.06
N ASN A 60 -10.53 13.53 0.40
CA ASN A 60 -11.96 13.77 0.46
C ASN A 60 -12.76 12.62 -0.16
N PHE A 61 -12.28 12.05 -1.27
CA PHE A 61 -12.89 10.87 -1.89
C PHE A 61 -12.94 9.68 -0.91
N LEU A 62 -11.82 9.40 -0.23
CA LEU A 62 -11.75 8.32 0.75
C LEU A 62 -12.70 8.56 1.93
N LEU A 63 -12.73 9.79 2.49
CA LEU A 63 -13.60 10.14 3.62
C LEU A 63 -15.08 10.22 3.28
N ALA A 64 -15.44 10.46 2.01
CA ALA A 64 -16.83 10.46 1.57
C ALA A 64 -17.46 9.05 1.64
N GLY A 65 -16.65 8.00 1.55
CA GLY A 65 -17.10 6.60 1.51
C GLY A 65 -17.31 5.94 2.87
N ASP A 66 -16.62 6.40 3.94
CA ASP A 66 -16.67 5.78 5.27
C ASP A 66 -16.68 6.86 6.37
N LYS A 67 -17.63 6.76 7.32
CA LYS A 67 -17.93 7.83 8.31
C LYS A 67 -17.29 7.57 9.68
N ASN A 68 -16.11 6.98 9.73
CA ASN A 68 -15.40 6.87 11.00
C ASN A 68 -14.58 8.16 11.25
N PRO A 69 -14.93 8.99 12.25
CA PRO A 69 -14.28 10.28 12.48
C PRO A 69 -12.82 10.16 12.95
N PHE A 70 -12.34 8.95 13.25
CA PHE A 70 -10.96 8.71 13.67
C PHE A 70 -10.05 8.29 12.52
N ASP A 71 -10.61 8.00 11.35
CA ASP A 71 -9.82 7.57 10.20
C ASP A 71 -9.08 8.74 9.58
N LYS A 72 -7.92 8.43 9.02
CA LYS A 72 -7.09 9.40 8.31
C LYS A 72 -6.73 8.85 6.92
N PRO A 73 -6.93 9.64 5.86
CA PRO A 73 -6.38 9.29 4.56
C PRO A 73 -4.86 9.24 4.63
N ALA A 74 -4.27 8.16 4.11
CA ALA A 74 -2.83 7.95 4.07
C ALA A 74 -2.40 7.34 2.74
N LEU A 75 -1.13 7.54 2.37
CA LEU A 75 -0.52 6.83 1.25
C LEU A 75 -0.15 5.41 1.67
N ILE A 76 -0.32 4.46 0.76
CA ILE A 76 0.13 3.07 0.96
C ILE A 76 1.63 2.99 0.68
N ILE A 77 2.04 3.51 -0.46
CA ILE A 77 3.45 3.74 -0.80
C ILE A 77 3.73 5.22 -0.58
N HIS A 78 4.61 5.53 0.37
CA HIS A 78 4.89 6.89 0.74
C HIS A 78 5.63 7.69 -0.34
N GLN A 79 5.49 9.01 -0.29
CA GLN A 79 6.11 9.95 -1.25
C GLN A 79 7.64 9.84 -1.28
N SER A 80 8.29 9.51 -0.15
CA SER A 80 9.74 9.30 -0.08
C SER A 80 10.20 8.08 -0.88
N LEU A 81 9.29 7.14 -1.18
CA LEU A 81 9.51 5.95 -1.98
C LEU A 81 8.96 6.09 -3.42
N GLY A 82 8.57 7.30 -3.82
CA GLY A 82 8.04 7.57 -5.15
C GLY A 82 6.56 7.28 -5.31
N GLY A 83 5.82 7.13 -4.20
CA GLY A 83 4.37 7.05 -4.22
C GLY A 83 3.75 8.39 -4.65
N VAL A 84 2.72 8.31 -5.47
CA VAL A 84 2.07 9.50 -6.05
C VAL A 84 0.73 9.71 -5.36
N GLY A 85 0.52 10.89 -4.80
CA GLY A 85 -0.65 11.17 -3.95
C GLY A 85 -1.94 11.55 -4.67
N ASN A 86 -1.94 11.64 -6.00
CA ASN A 86 -3.16 11.75 -6.80
C ASN A 86 -3.63 10.40 -7.37
N GLU A 87 -2.95 9.29 -7.04
CA GLU A 87 -3.35 7.95 -7.43
C GLU A 87 -4.31 7.36 -6.39
N VAL A 88 -5.58 7.19 -6.78
CA VAL A 88 -6.62 6.65 -5.87
C VAL A 88 -6.24 5.29 -5.28
N TYR A 89 -5.56 4.44 -6.05
CA TYR A 89 -5.14 3.11 -5.61
C TYR A 89 -3.85 3.10 -4.80
N ASN A 90 -3.17 4.25 -4.62
CA ASN A 90 -2.04 4.38 -3.70
C ASN A 90 -2.45 5.04 -2.37
N ALA A 91 -3.74 5.07 -2.06
CA ALA A 91 -4.26 5.67 -0.85
C ALA A 91 -5.27 4.75 -0.15
N PHE A 92 -5.34 4.84 1.16
CA PHE A 92 -6.28 4.08 1.99
C PHE A 92 -6.71 4.90 3.21
N LEU A 93 -7.79 4.44 3.87
CA LEU A 93 -8.18 4.95 5.18
C LEU A 93 -7.45 4.17 6.27
N GLU A 94 -6.56 4.88 6.95
CA GLU A 94 -5.84 4.40 8.12
C GLU A 94 -6.76 4.49 9.35
N GLY A 95 -7.04 3.33 9.95
CA GLY A 95 -7.82 3.22 11.18
C GLY A 95 -7.01 3.62 12.40
N ARG A 96 -7.69 4.00 13.48
CA ARG A 96 -7.06 4.47 14.72
C ARG A 96 -6.08 3.45 15.32
N SER A 97 -6.34 2.16 15.13
CA SER A 97 -5.54 1.07 15.70
C SER A 97 -4.34 0.68 14.82
N PHE A 98 -4.15 1.35 13.67
CA PHE A 98 -3.05 1.05 12.77
C PHE A 98 -1.71 1.45 13.39
N ASP A 99 -0.79 0.49 13.44
CA ASP A 99 0.57 0.72 13.94
C ASP A 99 1.44 1.35 12.85
N ARG A 100 1.27 2.66 12.68
CA ARG A 100 2.00 3.47 11.72
C ARG A 100 3.51 3.40 11.91
N GLU A 101 3.97 3.37 13.16
CA GLU A 101 5.40 3.35 13.48
C GLU A 101 6.06 2.07 12.97
N THR A 102 5.43 0.91 13.21
CA THR A 102 5.92 -0.37 12.68
C THR A 102 5.93 -0.37 11.15
N PHE A 103 4.87 0.12 10.51
CA PHE A 103 4.81 0.20 9.05
C PHE A 103 5.91 1.11 8.46
N ASP A 104 6.09 2.30 9.03
CA ASP A 104 7.10 3.27 8.59
C ASP A 104 8.53 2.73 8.79
N ASN A 105 8.77 1.93 9.82
CA ASN A 105 10.08 1.33 10.08
C ASN A 105 10.36 0.14 9.14
N GLU A 106 9.45 -0.83 9.07
CA GLU A 106 9.65 -2.09 8.35
C GLU A 106 9.50 -1.93 6.83
N VAL A 107 8.66 -1.00 6.38
CA VAL A 107 8.45 -0.74 4.95
C VAL A 107 9.23 0.49 4.50
N GLU A 108 8.87 1.67 5.02
CA GLU A 108 9.34 2.92 4.42
C GLU A 108 10.83 3.15 4.64
N SER A 109 11.26 3.15 5.89
CA SER A 109 12.64 3.39 6.30
C SER A 109 13.56 2.30 5.77
N THR A 110 13.16 1.03 5.91
CA THR A 110 13.98 -0.10 5.45
C THR A 110 14.21 -0.06 3.94
N VAL A 111 13.17 0.18 3.13
CA VAL A 111 13.34 0.30 1.68
C VAL A 111 14.16 1.53 1.31
N TYR A 112 13.89 2.68 1.94
CA TYR A 112 14.63 3.91 1.66
C TYR A 112 16.13 3.71 1.91
N TYR A 113 16.50 3.21 3.09
CA TYR A 113 17.91 3.00 3.46
C TYR A 113 18.60 1.90 2.66
N ALA A 114 17.86 0.87 2.22
CA ALA A 114 18.40 -0.17 1.35
C ALA A 114 18.80 0.33 -0.05
N LEU A 115 18.19 1.43 -0.51
CA LEU A 115 18.36 1.97 -1.87
C LEU A 115 19.11 3.31 -1.94
N LYS A 116 19.06 4.14 -0.90
CA LYS A 116 19.53 5.55 -0.96
C LYS A 116 20.99 5.74 -1.33
N ASP A 117 21.85 4.74 -1.05
CA ASP A 117 23.31 4.81 -1.27
C ASP A 117 23.75 3.88 -2.41
N ARG A 118 22.81 3.25 -3.14
CA ARG A 118 23.11 2.35 -4.26
C ARG A 118 23.09 3.09 -5.59
N ASP A 119 24.13 2.94 -6.42
CA ASP A 119 24.18 3.57 -7.75
C ASP A 119 23.83 2.59 -8.90
N ASP A 120 23.42 1.37 -8.56
CA ASP A 120 23.08 0.32 -9.50
C ASP A 120 21.58 0.31 -9.86
N LEU A 121 21.19 -0.63 -10.71
CA LEU A 121 19.78 -0.88 -11.06
C LEU A 121 19.03 -1.67 -9.99
N SER A 122 19.51 -1.68 -8.73
CA SER A 122 18.85 -2.35 -7.62
C SER A 122 17.42 -1.85 -7.44
N GLU A 123 16.56 -2.78 -7.02
CA GLU A 123 15.17 -2.49 -6.74
C GLU A 123 14.71 -3.25 -5.50
N ALA A 124 13.79 -2.63 -4.76
CA ALA A 124 13.00 -3.30 -3.76
C ALA A 124 11.59 -3.51 -4.31
N LEU A 125 10.97 -4.64 -3.96
CA LEU A 125 9.55 -4.89 -4.25
C LEU A 125 8.78 -4.81 -2.95
N VAL A 126 7.78 -3.94 -2.90
CA VAL A 126 6.84 -3.82 -1.79
C VAL A 126 5.50 -4.31 -2.28
N THR A 127 4.90 -5.26 -1.58
CA THR A 127 3.56 -5.75 -1.84
C THR A 127 2.73 -5.57 -0.58
N VAL A 128 1.58 -4.93 -0.72
CA VAL A 128 0.63 -4.68 0.37
C VAL A 128 -0.70 -5.30 -0.01
N LYS A 129 -1.27 -6.10 0.88
CA LYS A 129 -2.56 -6.77 0.74
C LYS A 129 -3.50 -6.29 1.82
N PHE A 130 -4.73 -6.00 1.43
CA PHE A 130 -5.79 -5.58 2.32
C PHE A 130 -6.68 -6.77 2.63
N ILE A 131 -6.86 -7.05 3.92
CA ILE A 131 -7.66 -8.20 4.37
C ILE A 131 -9.02 -7.67 4.85
N PHE A 132 -10.07 -8.23 4.28
CA PHE A 132 -11.46 -7.85 4.53
C PHE A 132 -12.20 -9.01 5.21
N ARG A 133 -13.18 -8.68 6.05
CA ARG A 133 -13.98 -9.70 6.73
C ARG A 133 -14.90 -10.48 5.79
N ASN A 134 -15.23 -9.90 4.62
CA ASN A 134 -16.05 -10.51 3.58
C ASN A 134 -15.94 -9.70 2.27
N ASP A 135 -16.68 -10.12 1.25
CA ASP A 135 -16.71 -9.57 -0.11
C ASP A 135 -17.47 -8.24 -0.26
N VAL A 136 -18.30 -7.85 0.71
CA VAL A 136 -19.09 -6.62 0.65
C VAL A 136 -18.47 -5.46 1.43
N VAL A 137 -17.70 -5.74 2.49
CA VAL A 137 -17.08 -4.70 3.34
C VAL A 137 -15.99 -3.95 2.58
N THR A 138 -16.08 -2.63 2.49
CA THR A 138 -15.10 -1.79 1.79
C THR A 138 -13.90 -1.38 2.65
N ARG A 139 -13.98 -1.62 3.97
CA ARG A 139 -12.93 -1.30 4.95
C ARG A 139 -12.09 -2.53 5.30
N PRO A 140 -10.77 -2.51 5.09
CA PRO A 140 -9.91 -3.61 5.49
C PRO A 140 -9.72 -3.58 7.01
N TYR A 141 -9.80 -4.74 7.67
CA TYR A 141 -9.57 -4.86 9.11
C TYR A 141 -8.11 -5.16 9.45
N LYS A 142 -7.32 -5.59 8.45
CA LYS A 142 -5.87 -5.77 8.51
C LYS A 142 -5.23 -5.38 7.18
N LEU A 143 -3.94 -5.11 7.26
CA LEU A 143 -3.04 -4.94 6.14
C LEU A 143 -1.88 -5.93 6.32
N ALA A 144 -1.65 -6.80 5.34
CA ALA A 144 -0.46 -7.64 5.27
C ALA A 144 0.53 -7.03 4.28
N TYR A 145 1.82 -7.03 4.58
CA TYR A 145 2.83 -6.56 3.64
C TYR A 145 4.01 -7.51 3.55
N GLN A 146 4.68 -7.44 2.40
CA GLN A 146 5.93 -8.11 2.12
C GLN A 146 6.86 -7.13 1.39
N VAL A 147 8.08 -6.99 1.89
CA VAL A 147 9.15 -6.18 1.34
C VAL A 147 10.29 -7.11 0.96
N GLN A 148 10.57 -7.21 -0.34
CA GLN A 148 11.76 -7.88 -0.85
C GLN A 148 12.84 -6.84 -1.15
N LEU A 149 13.95 -6.92 -0.42
CA LEU A 149 15.09 -6.01 -0.56
C LEU A 149 16.01 -6.42 -1.72
N PRO A 150 16.87 -5.50 -2.22
CA PRO A 150 17.77 -5.80 -3.34
C PRO A 150 18.76 -6.95 -3.09
N ASN A 151 19.08 -7.23 -1.82
CA ASN A 151 19.95 -8.34 -1.43
C ASN A 151 19.21 -9.69 -1.37
N GLY A 152 17.90 -9.70 -1.60
CA GLY A 152 17.04 -10.89 -1.55
C GLY A 152 16.37 -11.12 -0.20
N ASP A 153 16.68 -10.32 0.84
CA ASP A 153 16.02 -10.42 2.13
C ASP A 153 14.54 -10.07 2.01
N ILE A 154 13.71 -10.76 2.80
CA ILE A 154 12.26 -10.57 2.84
C ILE A 154 11.86 -10.18 4.26
N ILE A 155 11.11 -9.08 4.36
CA ILE A 155 10.43 -8.64 5.58
C ILE A 155 8.94 -8.75 5.32
N GLU A 156 8.20 -9.39 6.21
CA GLU A 156 6.76 -9.55 6.09
C GLU A 156 6.08 -9.45 7.45
N ASN A 157 4.90 -8.85 7.47
CA ASN A 157 4.14 -8.64 8.70
C ASN A 157 2.65 -8.39 8.39
N GLU A 158 1.82 -8.43 9.43
CA GLU A 158 0.41 -8.05 9.39
C GLU A 158 0.08 -7.02 10.46
N LEU A 159 -0.62 -5.95 10.09
CA LEU A 159 -1.04 -4.89 10.99
C LEU A 159 -2.56 -4.79 11.02
N VAL A 160 -3.12 -4.63 12.21
CA VAL A 160 -4.55 -4.39 12.41
C VAL A 160 -4.90 -2.97 11.93
N ASN A 161 -6.01 -2.84 11.20
CA ASN A 161 -6.51 -1.57 10.67
C ASN A 161 -7.98 -1.37 11.05
N VAL A 162 -8.22 -1.05 12.33
CA VAL A 162 -9.57 -0.88 12.89
C VAL A 162 -9.77 0.52 13.44
#